data_AF-A0A1T4RW15-F1
#
_entry.id   AF-A0A1T4RW15-F1
#
_cell.length_a   1.000
_cell.length_b   1.000
_cell.length_c   1.000
_cell.angle_alpha   90.00
_cell.angle_beta   90.00
_cell.angle_gamma   90.00
#
_symmetry.space_group_name_H-M   'P 1'
#
loop_
_entity.id
_entity.type
_entity.pdbx_description
1 polymer ?
#
loop_
_entity_poly.entity_id
_entity_poly.type
_entity_poly.pdbx_seq_one_letter_code
_entity_poly.pdbx_strand_id
1 'polypeptide(L)'
;MRTMKKNIKYLFAALLVMGFMTSCSSEEDIAKQQETCQSGQITITTEDFGANQEITRAVETNTTLVPINNDIEAEVSVQPDRQSATRATAISDGHYTIYALNNLGNRITGTNKLLKGTVSGGVFTADPGSHLSLSPDTYTFVCFNDAVTDNGSQLTVAKANFSKALIGTKTETITGDNYDISFSMKHIVGRVRVELIAYVPIKATTTAVIAQAPNTAVTQLHFNIDGTPLANATTTVADDALSFPATSRKFPKDIPIKTMSSISNEYGYYQPGQTVANLQVKLTGGSAYRKLLSGVLSLPSSTVHIARNGSYTIKVTLLPRYKYLFSDGTTDILANKGARKPIALVVRDNNGTPHSGLAFALNKANHGNVVKWRNPGTYSADNTHQRIVTSKDGANDMNGYNITWNAAYDTSGKIKGNEKTLFPAFYYAGHYDEELAAQGVPITGSNIGKWYLGSMGEWFEMLKVLGYVDEFEDAYEESYNGRVYVYTPSPIIKRAFKSAGGELTDDSHWTALEAWDSNYGSAWFMEIEVNSGSYTYPYAFSKDADTYSDKYAQAFVNF
;
A
#
# COMPACT_ATOMS: atom_id res chain seq x y z
N MET A 1 -44.89 51.40 -43.49
CA MET A 1 -45.77 52.22 -42.63
C MET A 1 -44.87 52.96 -41.66
N ARG A 2 -44.90 54.30 -41.73
CA ARG A 2 -44.18 55.34 -40.94
C ARG A 2 -42.64 55.25 -40.89
N THR A 3 -41.89 56.05 -41.67
CA THR A 3 -41.44 57.46 -41.42
C THR A 3 -40.60 57.59 -40.14
N MET A 4 -39.42 58.23 -40.10
CA MET A 4 -38.86 59.31 -40.91
C MET A 4 -37.36 59.48 -40.51
N LYS A 5 -36.43 59.65 -41.48
CA LYS A 5 -35.69 60.91 -41.82
C LYS A 5 -34.71 61.38 -40.71
N LYS A 6 -33.47 61.81 -40.95
CA LYS A 6 -32.73 62.34 -42.13
C LYS A 6 -31.25 62.43 -41.65
N ASN A 7 -30.25 62.02 -42.44
CA ASN A 7 -29.35 62.88 -43.25
C ASN A 7 -28.62 63.95 -42.41
N ILE A 8 -27.30 64.19 -42.52
CA ILE A 8 -26.64 64.71 -43.73
C ILE A 8 -25.08 64.81 -43.54
N LYS A 9 -24.34 64.34 -44.57
CA LYS A 9 -23.13 64.87 -45.26
C LYS A 9 -21.87 65.23 -44.43
N TYR A 10 -20.72 64.59 -44.67
CA TYR A 10 -19.75 64.73 -45.79
C TYR A 10 -19.16 66.16 -45.93
N LEU A 11 -17.83 66.33 -45.81
CA LEU A 11 -16.87 66.37 -46.95
C LEU A 11 -15.60 67.21 -46.61
N PHE A 12 -14.43 66.58 -46.80
CA PHE A 12 -13.09 67.06 -47.21
C PHE A 12 -12.66 68.53 -47.07
N ALA A 13 -11.42 68.74 -46.61
CA ALA A 13 -10.31 69.19 -47.46
C ALA A 13 -8.95 69.17 -46.71
N ALA A 14 -7.93 68.66 -47.38
CA ALA A 14 -6.53 68.66 -46.93
C ALA A 14 -5.87 70.02 -47.20
N LEU A 15 -4.90 70.41 -46.37
CA LEU A 15 -3.75 71.21 -46.81
C LEU A 15 -2.55 70.96 -45.86
N LEU A 16 -1.40 70.67 -46.48
CA LEU A 16 -0.12 70.35 -45.87
C LEU A 16 0.84 71.50 -46.18
N VAL A 17 1.43 72.15 -45.17
CA VAL A 17 2.61 73.01 -45.32
C VAL A 17 3.50 72.90 -44.07
N MET A 18 4.74 72.45 -44.29
CA MET A 18 5.85 72.44 -43.33
C MET A 18 6.39 73.85 -43.05
N GLY A 19 6.97 74.04 -41.87
CA GLY A 19 7.80 75.20 -41.55
C GLY A 19 8.51 75.05 -40.21
N PHE A 20 9.59 74.27 -40.18
CA PHE A 20 10.60 74.36 -39.13
C PHE A 20 11.42 75.63 -39.34
N MET A 21 11.43 76.53 -38.35
CA MET A 21 12.55 77.42 -38.08
C MET A 21 12.69 77.61 -36.57
N THR A 22 13.91 77.39 -36.12
CA THR A 22 14.47 77.43 -34.77
C THR A 22 14.41 78.81 -34.11
N SER A 23 14.19 78.86 -32.80
CA SER A 23 14.69 79.91 -31.91
C SER A 23 15.08 79.30 -30.56
N CYS A 24 16.36 79.42 -30.23
CA CYS A 24 16.95 79.12 -28.93
C CYS A 24 16.27 79.90 -27.79
N SER A 25 16.15 79.30 -26.62
CA SER A 25 16.84 79.81 -25.43
C SER A 25 16.79 78.82 -24.26
N SER A 26 17.99 78.60 -23.70
CA SER A 26 18.35 78.08 -22.38
C SER A 26 17.74 76.74 -21.94
N GLU A 27 18.59 75.72 -22.04
CA GLU A 27 18.63 74.56 -21.16
C GLU A 27 18.61 75.02 -19.69
N GLU A 28 17.56 74.66 -18.97
CA GLU A 28 17.64 74.36 -17.55
C GLU A 28 17.48 72.85 -17.40
N ASP A 29 18.57 72.22 -16.97
CA ASP A 29 18.62 70.86 -16.43
C ASP A 29 17.64 70.74 -15.26
N ILE A 30 16.37 70.47 -15.56
CA ILE A 30 15.50 69.81 -14.60
C ILE A 30 15.87 68.33 -14.67
N ALA A 31 16.84 67.95 -13.83
CA ALA A 31 16.99 66.58 -13.40
C ALA A 31 15.57 66.08 -13.05
N LYS A 32 15.03 65.18 -13.87
CA LYS A 32 13.86 64.38 -13.48
C LYS A 32 14.27 63.69 -12.18
N GLN A 33 13.79 64.20 -11.05
CA GLN A 33 13.74 63.43 -9.81
C GLN A 33 12.99 62.17 -10.18
N GLN A 34 13.74 61.09 -10.36
CA GLN A 34 13.17 59.78 -10.60
C GLN A 34 12.54 59.40 -9.26
N GLU A 35 11.25 59.66 -9.11
CA GLU A 35 10.48 59.31 -7.91
C GLU A 35 10.78 57.84 -7.59
N THR A 36 11.37 57.57 -6.44
CA THR A 36 11.67 56.20 -6.00
C THR A 36 10.54 55.72 -5.12
N CYS A 37 9.81 54.70 -5.57
CA CYS A 37 8.80 54.02 -4.78
C CYS A 37 9.48 53.13 -3.73
N GLN A 38 9.00 53.15 -2.48
CA GLN A 38 9.47 52.24 -1.43
C GLN A 38 8.52 51.03 -1.28
N SER A 39 9.05 49.89 -0.85
CA SER A 39 8.21 48.76 -0.45
C SER A 39 7.36 49.12 0.77
N GLY A 40 6.05 48.99 0.65
CA GLY A 40 5.06 49.11 1.71
C GLY A 40 4.83 47.77 2.42
N GLN A 41 3.59 47.28 2.44
CA GLN A 41 3.23 46.02 3.07
C GLN A 41 3.70 44.82 2.24
N ILE A 42 4.55 43.98 2.84
CA ILE A 42 4.95 42.70 2.27
C ILE A 42 4.14 41.59 2.96
N THR A 43 3.40 40.84 2.15
CA THR A 43 2.69 39.64 2.59
C THR A 43 3.35 38.41 1.97
N ILE A 44 3.66 37.42 2.79
CA ILE A 44 4.24 36.14 2.35
C ILE A 44 3.30 35.04 2.83
N THR A 45 2.84 34.18 1.93
CA THR A 45 2.09 32.97 2.27
C THR A 45 2.83 31.74 1.77
N THR A 46 2.66 30.59 2.42
CA THR A 46 3.26 29.32 1.98
C THR A 46 2.16 28.36 1.57
N GLU A 47 2.27 27.77 0.39
CA GLU A 47 1.42 26.65 -0.02
C GLU A 47 1.99 25.34 0.54
N ASP A 48 1.15 24.58 1.25
CA ASP A 48 1.50 23.21 1.67
C ASP A 48 1.80 22.33 0.46
N PHE A 49 2.65 21.32 0.65
CA PHE A 49 2.82 20.25 -0.34
C PHE A 49 1.47 19.59 -0.70
N GLY A 50 1.24 19.39 -2.00
CA GLY A 50 0.01 18.83 -2.57
C GLY A 50 -1.07 19.89 -2.86
N ALA A 51 -0.88 21.14 -2.42
CA ALA A 51 -1.81 22.23 -2.72
C ALA A 51 -1.96 22.41 -4.24
N ASN A 52 -3.21 22.45 -4.70
CA ASN A 52 -3.58 22.63 -6.11
C ASN A 52 -3.09 21.52 -7.06
N GLN A 53 -2.69 20.36 -6.53
CA GLN A 53 -2.35 19.20 -7.36
C GLN A 53 -3.64 18.60 -7.95
N GLU A 54 -3.76 18.58 -9.29
CA GLU A 54 -4.92 17.97 -9.94
C GLU A 54 -5.00 16.47 -9.64
N ILE A 55 -6.12 16.05 -9.06
CA ILE A 55 -6.41 14.65 -8.74
C ILE A 55 -7.41 14.14 -9.78
N THR A 56 -6.94 13.80 -10.97
CA THR A 56 -7.79 13.10 -11.94
C THR A 56 -7.72 11.58 -11.66
N ARG A 57 -8.87 10.90 -11.75
CA ARG A 57 -8.99 9.43 -11.56
C ARG A 57 -8.10 8.61 -12.51
N ALA A 58 -7.54 9.24 -13.56
CA ALA A 58 -6.66 8.63 -14.53
C ALA A 58 -5.17 8.54 -14.10
N VAL A 59 -4.82 9.03 -12.90
CA VAL A 59 -3.43 9.13 -12.40
C VAL A 59 -3.03 7.93 -11.49
N GLU A 60 -3.95 7.00 -11.23
CA GLU A 60 -3.57 5.72 -10.60
C GLU A 60 -2.78 4.87 -11.61
N THR A 61 -1.52 4.57 -11.27
CA THR A 61 -0.71 3.66 -12.08
C THR A 61 -1.26 2.24 -12.01
N ASN A 62 -1.17 1.49 -13.11
CA ASN A 62 -1.49 0.06 -13.12
C ASN A 62 -0.79 -0.68 -11.97
N THR A 63 -1.56 -1.43 -11.19
CA THR A 63 -1.01 -2.30 -10.15
C THR A 63 -0.13 -3.37 -10.79
N THR A 64 1.14 -3.43 -10.40
CA THR A 64 2.03 -4.52 -10.82
C THR A 64 2.30 -5.44 -9.63
N LEU A 65 2.20 -6.74 -9.87
CA LEU A 65 2.60 -7.76 -8.90
C LEU A 65 4.11 -8.01 -9.04
N VAL A 66 4.88 -7.69 -8.00
CA VAL A 66 6.33 -7.83 -7.98
C VAL A 66 6.73 -8.81 -6.87
N PRO A 67 7.47 -9.89 -7.16
CA PRO A 67 7.97 -10.77 -6.11
C PRO A 67 9.02 -10.02 -5.27
N ILE A 68 8.83 -10.00 -3.95
CA ILE A 68 9.86 -9.52 -3.00
C ILE A 68 10.84 -10.66 -2.75
N ASN A 69 10.30 -11.86 -2.52
CA ASN A 69 11.04 -13.10 -2.31
C ASN A 69 10.14 -14.31 -2.68
N ASN A 70 10.54 -15.51 -2.30
CA ASN A 70 9.78 -16.73 -2.59
C ASN A 70 8.44 -16.80 -1.84
N ASP A 71 8.31 -16.09 -0.73
CA ASP A 71 7.17 -16.19 0.19
C ASP A 71 6.23 -14.98 0.15
N ILE A 72 6.70 -13.83 -0.37
CA ILE A 72 5.95 -12.57 -0.41
C ILE A 72 6.07 -11.93 -1.79
N GLU A 73 4.94 -11.44 -2.28
CA GLU A 73 4.85 -10.56 -3.43
C GLU A 73 4.12 -9.27 -3.04
N ALA A 74 4.28 -8.23 -3.83
CA ALA A 74 3.67 -6.94 -3.58
C ALA A 74 2.91 -6.43 -4.79
N GLU A 75 1.73 -5.88 -4.52
CA GLU A 75 1.03 -5.00 -5.45
C GLU A 75 1.50 -3.56 -5.19
N VAL A 76 2.03 -2.92 -6.23
CA VAL A 76 2.58 -1.56 -6.12
C VAL A 76 1.83 -0.58 -7.00
N SER A 77 1.43 0.55 -6.42
CA SER A 77 0.81 1.66 -7.13
C SER A 77 1.26 3.01 -6.58
N VAL A 78 1.04 4.07 -7.35
CA VAL A 78 1.36 5.44 -6.97
C VAL A 78 0.11 6.29 -7.09
N GLN A 79 -0.14 7.12 -6.08
CA GLN A 79 -1.23 8.08 -6.07
C GLN A 79 -0.76 9.46 -5.57
N PRO A 80 -1.22 10.56 -6.18
CA PRO A 80 -1.19 11.88 -5.56
C PRO A 80 -1.87 11.85 -4.19
N ASP A 81 -1.31 12.55 -3.20
CA ASP A 81 -1.99 12.72 -1.92
C ASP A 81 -3.26 13.56 -2.10
N ARG A 82 -4.39 13.08 -1.56
CA ARG A 82 -5.63 13.87 -1.53
C ARG A 82 -5.55 14.89 -0.40
N GLN A 83 -5.62 16.18 -0.73
CA GLN A 83 -5.84 17.21 0.28
C GLN A 83 -7.34 17.39 0.54
N SER A 84 -7.74 17.26 1.80
CA SER A 84 -8.98 17.88 2.29
C SER A 84 -8.81 19.39 2.27
N ALA A 85 -9.76 20.08 1.62
CA ALA A 85 -10.02 21.52 1.63
C ALA A 85 -8.83 22.48 1.88
N THR A 86 -8.50 23.25 0.85
CA THR A 86 -7.85 24.56 0.85
C THR A 86 -7.93 25.31 2.20
N ARG A 87 -6.95 25.10 3.07
CA ARG A 87 -6.56 26.09 4.07
C ARG A 87 -5.10 26.41 3.81
N ALA A 88 -4.83 27.64 3.41
CA ALA A 88 -3.50 28.21 3.60
C ALA A 88 -3.19 28.08 5.10
N THR A 89 -2.18 27.29 5.44
CA THR A 89 -1.67 27.18 6.80
C THR A 89 -1.05 28.52 7.20
N ALA A 90 -1.03 28.84 8.49
CA ALA A 90 -0.35 30.03 8.99
C ALA A 90 1.09 30.08 8.44
N ILE A 91 1.51 31.29 8.07
CA ILE A 91 2.74 31.57 7.33
C ILE A 91 3.93 30.90 8.03
N SER A 92 4.81 30.25 7.27
CA SER A 92 6.02 29.67 7.87
C SER A 92 6.92 30.79 8.39
N ASP A 93 7.08 30.84 9.71
CA ASP A 93 8.06 31.70 10.36
C ASP A 93 9.45 31.42 9.77
N GLY A 94 10.18 32.47 9.49
CA GLY A 94 11.47 32.35 8.83
C GLY A 94 12.00 33.67 8.31
N HIS A 95 13.26 33.66 7.92
CA HIS A 95 13.92 34.80 7.32
C HIS A 95 13.91 34.66 5.79
N TYR A 96 13.63 35.78 5.12
CA TYR A 96 13.38 35.86 3.69
C TYR A 96 14.18 36.98 3.05
N THR A 97 14.59 36.76 1.81
CA THR A 97 15.26 37.75 0.96
C THR A 97 14.43 38.00 -0.29
N ILE A 98 14.26 39.29 -0.63
CA ILE A 98 13.47 39.79 -1.75
C ILE A 98 14.33 40.71 -2.61
N TYR A 99 14.35 40.47 -3.92
CA TYR A 99 14.91 41.40 -4.90
C TYR A 99 14.00 41.53 -6.12
N ALA A 100 14.28 42.51 -6.97
CA ALA A 100 13.54 42.78 -8.19
C ALA A 100 14.38 42.59 -9.46
N LEU A 101 13.74 42.10 -10.51
CA LEU A 101 14.26 42.05 -11.87
C LEU A 101 13.50 43.07 -12.73
N ASN A 102 14.20 43.78 -13.62
CA ASN A 102 13.56 44.61 -14.63
C ASN A 102 12.83 43.76 -15.69
N ASN A 103 12.13 44.43 -16.61
CA ASN A 103 11.41 43.77 -17.70
C ASN A 103 12.32 43.01 -18.72
N LEU A 104 13.65 43.18 -18.64
CA LEU A 104 14.64 42.41 -19.41
C LEU A 104 15.17 41.19 -18.63
N GLY A 105 14.66 40.94 -17.42
CA GLY A 105 15.12 39.86 -16.54
C GLY A 105 16.44 40.13 -15.82
N ASN A 106 16.94 41.37 -15.83
CA ASN A 106 18.17 41.73 -15.13
C ASN A 106 17.87 42.17 -13.71
N ARG A 107 18.67 41.68 -12.75
CA ARG A 107 18.55 42.07 -11.34
C ARG A 107 18.87 43.54 -11.15
N ILE A 108 18.01 44.22 -10.41
CA ILE A 108 18.30 45.57 -9.93
C ILE A 108 19.24 45.45 -8.73
N THR A 109 20.44 46.04 -8.85
CA THR A 109 21.49 45.98 -7.83
C THR A 109 21.85 47.36 -7.31
N GLY A 110 22.39 47.45 -6.10
CA GLY A 110 22.85 48.71 -5.49
C GLY A 110 22.25 48.96 -4.12
N THR A 111 22.50 50.15 -3.58
CA THR A 111 21.96 50.59 -2.28
C THR A 111 20.42 50.59 -2.32
N ASN A 112 19.80 50.03 -1.28
CA ASN A 112 18.35 49.90 -1.14
C ASN A 112 17.67 49.12 -2.28
N LYS A 113 18.33 48.11 -2.87
CA LYS A 113 17.76 47.22 -3.91
C LYS A 113 17.55 45.78 -3.45
N LEU A 114 17.65 45.53 -2.14
CA LEU A 114 17.54 44.21 -1.54
C LEU A 114 16.83 44.33 -0.21
N LEU A 115 15.69 43.66 -0.09
CA LEU A 115 14.90 43.61 1.13
C LEU A 115 15.07 42.25 1.80
N LYS A 116 15.42 42.27 3.08
CA LYS A 116 15.54 41.11 3.96
C LYS A 116 14.65 41.34 5.16
N GLY A 117 14.14 40.26 5.72
CA GLY A 117 13.29 40.37 6.90
C GLY A 117 12.80 39.02 7.39
N THR A 118 12.23 39.05 8.59
CA THR A 118 11.72 37.87 9.27
C THR A 118 10.20 37.90 9.27
N VAL A 119 9.58 36.80 8.88
CA VAL A 119 8.18 36.54 9.20
C VAL A 119 8.11 35.88 10.56
N SER A 120 7.34 36.48 11.48
CA SER A 120 7.02 35.91 12.77
C SER A 120 5.53 36.11 13.04
N GLY A 121 4.80 35.04 13.37
CA GLY A 121 3.36 35.12 13.65
C GLY A 121 2.55 35.65 12.46
N GLY A 122 3.04 35.44 11.23
CA GLY A 122 2.40 35.89 10.00
C GLY A 122 2.64 37.35 9.61
N VAL A 123 3.50 38.07 10.31
CA VAL A 123 3.87 39.45 9.96
C VAL A 123 5.31 39.50 9.49
N PHE A 124 5.54 40.01 8.28
CA PHE A 124 6.87 40.29 7.78
C PHE A 124 7.41 41.58 8.41
N THR A 125 8.58 41.50 9.01
CA THR A 125 9.31 42.65 9.56
C THR A 125 10.66 42.76 8.85
N ALA A 126 10.90 43.88 8.19
CA ALA A 126 12.17 44.13 7.51
C ALA A 126 13.33 44.22 8.52
N ASP A 127 14.49 43.69 8.12
CA ASP A 127 15.71 43.80 8.91
C ASP A 127 16.18 45.27 8.97
N PRO A 128 16.82 45.70 10.08
CA PRO A 128 17.37 47.04 10.18
C PRO A 128 18.28 47.40 9.00
N GLY A 129 17.95 48.50 8.31
CA GLY A 129 18.72 49.00 7.17
C GLY A 129 18.48 48.27 5.84
N SER A 130 17.55 47.32 5.79
CA SER A 130 17.16 46.65 4.55
C SER A 130 15.96 47.34 3.89
N HIS A 131 16.12 47.71 2.62
CA HIS A 131 15.13 48.47 1.85
C HIS A 131 15.10 48.02 0.39
N LEU A 132 13.91 48.10 -0.23
CA LEU A 132 13.72 47.91 -1.67
C LEU A 132 13.02 49.13 -2.27
N SER A 133 13.82 50.06 -2.75
CA SER A 133 13.39 51.29 -3.42
C SER A 133 13.57 51.15 -4.92
N LEU A 134 12.52 51.35 -5.71
CA LEU A 134 12.54 51.15 -7.17
C LEU A 134 11.86 52.33 -7.87
N SER A 135 12.29 52.71 -9.06
CA SER A 135 11.53 53.71 -9.84
C SER A 135 10.25 53.09 -10.40
N PRO A 136 9.17 53.87 -10.63
CA PRO A 136 7.95 53.38 -11.27
C PRO A 136 8.24 52.61 -12.56
N ASP A 137 7.93 51.32 -12.56
CA ASP A 137 8.05 50.41 -13.71
C ASP A 137 7.39 49.05 -13.38
N THR A 138 7.44 48.11 -14.31
CA THR A 138 7.06 46.71 -14.10
C THR A 138 8.29 45.88 -13.75
N TYR A 139 8.19 45.15 -12.63
CA TYR A 139 9.26 44.29 -12.13
C TYR A 139 8.75 42.89 -11.85
N THR A 140 9.65 41.92 -12.00
CA THR A 140 9.47 40.58 -11.42
C THR A 140 10.21 40.52 -10.10
N PHE A 141 9.45 40.44 -9.01
CA PHE A 141 9.98 40.27 -7.66
C PHE A 141 10.20 38.80 -7.37
N VAL A 142 11.32 38.48 -6.73
CA VAL A 142 11.67 37.12 -6.31
C VAL A 142 11.92 37.13 -4.81
N CYS A 143 11.22 36.26 -4.11
CA CYS A 143 11.32 36.03 -2.67
C CYS A 143 11.80 34.60 -2.41
N PHE A 144 12.70 34.40 -1.47
CA PHE A 144 13.17 33.08 -1.05
C PHE A 144 13.60 33.07 0.41
N ASN A 145 13.56 31.91 1.06
CA ASN A 145 14.02 31.74 2.44
C ASN A 145 15.49 31.31 2.52
N ASP A 146 16.05 31.30 3.74
CA ASP A 146 17.46 30.97 3.99
C ASP A 146 17.90 29.55 3.58
N ALA A 147 16.96 28.67 3.23
CA ALA A 147 17.27 27.36 2.66
C ALA A 147 17.76 27.44 1.19
N VAL A 148 17.59 28.60 0.55
CA VAL A 148 18.04 28.90 -0.81
C VAL A 148 19.26 29.83 -0.75
N THR A 149 20.31 29.49 -1.48
CA THR A 149 21.53 30.30 -1.58
C THR A 149 21.54 31.08 -2.89
N ASP A 150 21.62 32.41 -2.78
CA ASP A 150 21.82 33.33 -3.90
C ASP A 150 23.32 33.60 -4.08
N ASN A 151 23.87 33.24 -5.24
CA ASN A 151 25.27 33.46 -5.57
C ASN A 151 25.50 34.67 -6.50
N GLY A 152 24.47 35.49 -6.70
CA GLY A 152 24.48 36.67 -7.58
C GLY A 152 24.09 36.38 -9.03
N SER A 153 24.35 35.17 -9.53
CA SER A 153 24.06 34.76 -10.92
C SER A 153 22.97 33.70 -11.05
N GLN A 154 22.72 32.94 -9.98
CA GLN A 154 21.72 31.88 -9.88
C GLN A 154 21.34 31.68 -8.40
N LEU A 155 20.19 31.03 -8.19
CA LEU A 155 19.79 30.50 -6.90
C LEU A 155 20.12 29.01 -6.85
N THR A 156 20.59 28.52 -5.70
CA THR A 156 20.92 27.11 -5.52
C THR A 156 20.34 26.56 -4.22
N VAL A 157 20.02 25.27 -4.21
CA VAL A 157 19.48 24.57 -3.03
C VAL A 157 20.22 23.24 -2.88
N ALA A 158 20.88 23.02 -1.74
CA ALA A 158 21.50 21.73 -1.43
C ALA A 158 20.46 20.68 -0.98
N LYS A 159 20.71 19.38 -1.20
CA LYS A 159 19.78 18.28 -0.85
C LYS A 159 19.26 18.35 0.59
N ALA A 160 20.12 18.68 1.56
CA ALA A 160 19.74 18.84 2.96
C ALA A 160 18.64 19.91 3.21
N ASN A 161 18.45 20.83 2.27
CA ASN A 161 17.48 21.92 2.34
C ASN A 161 16.25 21.70 1.43
N PHE A 162 16.16 20.60 0.69
CA PHE A 162 15.03 20.35 -0.23
C PHE A 162 13.66 20.42 0.45
N SER A 163 13.56 19.89 1.67
CA SER A 163 12.30 19.91 2.44
C SER A 163 11.87 21.30 2.91
N LYS A 164 12.79 22.27 2.93
CA LYS A 164 12.58 23.62 3.51
C LYS A 164 12.60 24.73 2.48
N ALA A 165 13.23 24.54 1.33
CA ALA A 165 13.46 25.60 0.36
C ALA A 165 12.17 26.09 -0.29
N LEU A 166 11.96 27.40 -0.20
CA LEU A 166 10.80 28.11 -0.72
C LEU A 166 11.26 29.21 -1.67
N ILE A 167 10.64 29.29 -2.84
CA ILE A 167 10.81 30.39 -3.79
C ILE A 167 9.43 30.88 -4.21
N GLY A 168 9.19 32.18 -4.17
CA GLY A 168 7.99 32.83 -4.69
C GLY A 168 8.38 33.91 -5.68
N THR A 169 7.61 34.03 -6.76
CA THR A 169 7.87 35.02 -7.81
C THR A 169 6.58 35.76 -8.10
N LYS A 170 6.66 37.07 -8.27
CA LYS A 170 5.49 37.91 -8.53
C LYS A 170 5.85 39.06 -9.44
N THR A 171 5.21 39.15 -10.59
CA THR A 171 5.33 40.32 -11.48
C THR A 171 4.25 41.32 -11.13
N GLU A 172 4.66 42.57 -10.86
CA GLU A 172 3.78 43.68 -10.54
C GLU A 172 4.31 44.99 -11.17
N THR A 173 3.38 45.88 -11.52
CA THR A 173 3.69 47.24 -11.95
C THR A 173 3.56 48.16 -10.73
N ILE A 174 4.64 48.86 -10.39
CA ILE A 174 4.63 49.80 -9.25
C ILE A 174 4.44 51.23 -9.75
N THR A 175 3.57 51.97 -9.08
CA THR A 175 3.26 53.39 -9.36
C THR A 175 3.07 54.16 -8.06
N GLY A 176 3.49 55.43 -8.00
CA GLY A 176 3.35 56.28 -6.82
C GLY A 176 4.50 56.16 -5.82
N ASP A 177 4.29 56.53 -4.55
CA ASP A 177 5.37 56.61 -3.55
C ASP A 177 5.67 55.28 -2.85
N ASN A 178 4.68 54.40 -2.72
CA ASN A 178 4.79 53.10 -2.04
C ASN A 178 4.06 52.01 -2.83
N TYR A 179 4.48 50.75 -2.66
CA TYR A 179 3.81 49.58 -3.27
C TYR A 179 3.77 48.39 -2.32
N ASP A 180 2.68 47.62 -2.40
CA ASP A 180 2.50 46.40 -1.61
C ASP A 180 2.75 45.17 -2.48
N ILE A 181 3.32 44.10 -1.90
CA ILE A 181 3.56 42.85 -2.62
C ILE A 181 3.08 41.67 -1.79
N SER A 182 2.35 40.77 -2.45
CA SER A 182 1.94 39.49 -1.88
C SER A 182 2.60 38.33 -2.64
N PHE A 183 3.45 37.57 -1.95
CA PHE A 183 4.08 36.36 -2.48
C PHE A 183 3.30 35.11 -2.06
N SER A 184 3.03 34.23 -3.02
CA SER A 184 2.71 32.82 -2.73
C SER A 184 3.97 31.98 -2.89
N MET A 185 4.50 31.51 -1.77
CA MET A 185 5.71 30.70 -1.70
C MET A 185 5.37 29.23 -1.92
N LYS A 186 6.14 28.57 -2.79
CA LYS A 186 5.99 27.13 -3.05
C LYS A 186 7.29 26.40 -2.76
N HIS A 187 7.19 25.20 -2.21
CA HIS A 187 8.33 24.29 -2.18
C HIS A 187 8.86 24.07 -3.59
N ILE A 188 10.18 24.02 -3.71
CA ILE A 188 10.86 23.90 -5.00
C ILE A 188 10.99 22.45 -5.48
N VAL A 189 10.65 21.48 -4.61
CA VAL A 189 10.63 20.03 -4.86
C VAL A 189 9.21 19.48 -4.72
N GLY A 190 9.02 18.23 -5.14
CA GLY A 190 7.89 17.41 -4.68
C GLY A 190 8.35 16.39 -3.65
N ARG A 191 7.42 15.85 -2.86
CA ARG A 191 7.70 14.85 -1.83
C ARG A 191 6.97 13.54 -2.09
N VAL A 192 7.59 12.42 -1.73
CA VAL A 192 7.04 11.08 -1.89
C VAL A 192 7.21 10.31 -0.58
N ARG A 193 6.18 9.58 -0.17
CA ARG A 193 6.22 8.66 0.98
C ARG A 193 5.70 7.28 0.57
N VAL A 194 5.82 6.32 1.47
CA VAL A 194 5.34 4.95 1.24
C VAL A 194 4.23 4.62 2.23
N GLU A 195 3.18 3.95 1.75
CA GLU A 195 2.17 3.29 2.56
C GLU A 195 2.32 1.78 2.38
N LEU A 196 2.67 1.08 3.46
CA LEU A 196 2.67 -0.38 3.50
C LEU A 196 1.28 -0.86 3.91
N ILE A 197 0.76 -1.85 3.19
CA ILE A 197 -0.55 -2.45 3.43
C ILE A 197 -0.36 -3.97 3.54
N ALA A 198 -0.96 -4.61 4.53
CA ALA A 198 -0.91 -6.07 4.69
C ALA A 198 -2.18 -6.62 5.36
N TYR A 199 -2.38 -7.93 5.29
CA TYR A 199 -3.43 -8.62 6.06
C TYR A 199 -2.97 -9.10 7.44
N VAL A 200 -1.71 -8.83 7.80
CA VAL A 200 -1.12 -9.08 9.13
C VAL A 200 -0.54 -7.79 9.69
N PRO A 201 -0.27 -7.70 11.00
CA PRO A 201 0.28 -6.49 11.60
C PRO A 201 1.63 -6.08 11.01
N ILE A 202 1.79 -4.78 10.75
CA ILE A 202 3.06 -4.17 10.39
C ILE A 202 3.80 -3.82 11.68
N LYS A 203 5.04 -4.31 11.82
CA LYS A 203 5.84 -4.18 13.05
C LYS A 203 6.63 -2.88 13.03
N ALA A 204 6.90 -2.28 14.20
CA ALA A 204 7.72 -1.06 14.33
C ALA A 204 9.17 -1.25 13.85
N THR A 205 9.65 -2.50 13.73
CA THR A 205 10.96 -2.82 13.17
C THR A 205 10.99 -2.78 11.63
N THR A 206 9.84 -2.53 11.00
CA THR A 206 9.75 -2.44 9.54
C THR A 206 10.43 -1.16 9.06
N THR A 207 11.38 -1.32 8.15
CA THR A 207 12.12 -0.22 7.54
C THR A 207 12.23 -0.43 6.04
N ALA A 208 12.29 0.68 5.32
CA ALA A 208 12.53 0.69 3.90
C ALA A 208 13.40 1.88 3.52
N VAL A 209 13.79 1.95 2.26
CA VAL A 209 14.35 3.16 1.67
C VAL A 209 13.67 3.43 0.33
N ILE A 210 13.54 4.70 -0.03
CA ILE A 210 13.26 5.09 -1.42
C ILE A 210 14.61 5.26 -2.10
N ALA A 211 14.90 4.37 -3.04
CA ALA A 211 16.13 4.35 -3.81
C ALA A 211 15.92 4.99 -5.18
N GLN A 212 16.97 5.56 -5.73
CA GLN A 212 17.02 6.08 -7.11
C GLN A 212 17.99 5.25 -7.94
N ALA A 213 17.77 5.19 -9.25
CA ALA A 213 18.74 4.56 -10.16
C ALA A 213 20.14 5.21 -10.00
N PRO A 214 21.24 4.44 -10.11
CA PRO A 214 22.60 4.98 -10.01
C PRO A 214 22.80 6.21 -10.91
N ASN A 215 23.50 7.23 -10.39
CA ASN A 215 23.81 8.49 -11.09
C ASN A 215 22.61 9.36 -11.47
N THR A 216 21.40 9.08 -10.96
CA THR A 216 20.20 9.92 -11.19
C THR A 216 19.84 10.81 -10.00
N ALA A 217 20.48 10.60 -8.84
CA ALA A 217 20.24 11.38 -7.64
C ALA A 217 20.78 12.81 -7.80
N VAL A 218 19.95 13.78 -7.40
CA VAL A 218 20.27 15.21 -7.46
C VAL A 218 20.70 15.68 -6.08
N THR A 219 21.91 16.19 -5.98
CA THR A 219 22.48 16.71 -4.72
C THR A 219 22.31 18.22 -4.56
N GLN A 220 22.09 18.93 -5.67
CA GLN A 220 21.85 20.37 -5.69
C GLN A 220 20.89 20.74 -6.82
N LEU A 221 19.94 21.63 -6.52
CA LEU A 221 19.02 22.22 -7.50
C LEU A 221 19.46 23.62 -7.85
N HIS A 222 19.34 23.97 -9.14
CA HIS A 222 19.71 25.27 -9.67
C HIS A 222 18.48 25.98 -10.23
N PHE A 223 18.42 27.29 -10.02
CA PHE A 223 17.39 28.15 -10.57
C PHE A 223 18.04 29.43 -11.10
N ASN A 224 17.47 29.99 -12.15
CA ASN A 224 17.78 31.33 -12.58
C ASN A 224 17.44 32.34 -11.48
N ILE A 225 17.97 33.55 -11.60
CA ILE A 225 17.63 34.67 -10.71
C ILE A 225 16.16 35.08 -10.80
N ASP A 226 15.38 34.62 -11.78
CA ASP A 226 13.93 34.82 -11.82
C ASP A 226 13.14 33.71 -11.11
N GLY A 227 13.84 32.73 -10.50
CA GLY A 227 13.24 31.57 -9.83
C GLY A 227 12.82 30.44 -10.78
N THR A 228 13.09 30.54 -12.08
CA THR A 228 12.83 29.45 -13.03
C THR A 228 13.88 28.35 -12.90
N PRO A 229 13.49 27.06 -13.01
CA PRO A 229 14.43 25.95 -12.81
C PRO A 229 15.47 25.85 -13.93
N LEU A 230 16.70 25.50 -13.56
CA LEU A 230 17.82 25.19 -14.46
C LEU A 230 18.12 23.69 -14.47
N ALA A 231 19.00 23.26 -15.40
CA ALA A 231 19.52 21.90 -15.39
C ALA A 231 20.33 21.65 -14.10
N ASN A 232 20.06 20.52 -13.45
CA ASN A 232 20.63 20.18 -12.15
C ASN A 232 21.89 19.32 -12.29
N ALA A 233 22.80 19.41 -11.31
CA ALA A 233 23.96 18.53 -11.21
C ALA A 233 23.56 17.20 -10.55
N THR A 234 23.91 16.07 -11.19
CA THR A 234 23.72 14.72 -10.63
C THR A 234 25.04 14.20 -10.06
N THR A 235 25.02 13.72 -8.82
CA THR A 235 26.16 13.00 -8.20
C THR A 235 25.66 12.10 -7.07
N THR A 236 26.33 10.97 -6.85
CA THR A 236 26.18 9.96 -5.75
C THR A 236 24.77 9.54 -5.31
N VAL A 237 24.56 8.24 -5.18
CA VAL A 237 23.33 7.65 -4.65
C VAL A 237 23.16 8.03 -3.18
N ALA A 238 22.01 8.61 -2.83
CA ALA A 238 21.59 8.81 -1.46
C ALA A 238 20.14 8.37 -1.33
N ASP A 239 19.93 7.16 -0.80
CA ASP A 239 18.61 6.61 -0.52
C ASP A 239 17.95 7.35 0.65
N ASP A 240 16.64 7.54 0.59
CA ASP A 240 15.89 8.18 1.65
C ASP A 240 15.32 7.12 2.59
N ALA A 241 15.83 7.07 3.82
CA ALA A 241 15.42 6.07 4.81
C ALA A 241 14.00 6.31 5.33
N LEU A 242 13.25 5.23 5.45
CA LEU A 242 11.86 5.21 5.90
C LEU A 242 11.69 4.28 7.10
N SER A 243 10.94 4.76 8.09
CA SER A 243 10.45 4.01 9.25
C SER A 243 8.93 3.98 9.24
N PHE A 244 8.36 2.90 9.76
CA PHE A 244 6.91 2.69 9.77
C PHE A 244 6.40 2.51 11.20
N PRO A 245 5.37 3.25 11.62
CA PRO A 245 4.72 2.99 12.90
C PRO A 245 4.09 1.58 12.92
N ALA A 246 4.10 0.93 14.08
CA ALA A 246 3.43 -0.35 14.23
C ALA A 246 1.91 -0.20 14.11
N THR A 247 1.27 -1.17 13.47
CA THR A 247 -0.19 -1.30 13.50
C THR A 247 -0.62 -2.14 14.70
N SER A 248 -1.93 -2.17 14.97
CA SER A 248 -2.51 -3.06 15.99
C SER A 248 -2.09 -4.51 15.73
N ARG A 249 -1.77 -5.24 16.81
CA ARG A 249 -1.59 -6.70 16.80
C ARG A 249 -2.88 -7.48 17.10
N LYS A 250 -3.99 -6.76 17.29
CA LYS A 250 -5.32 -7.37 17.44
C LYS A 250 -5.89 -7.73 16.08
N PHE A 251 -6.58 -8.86 16.02
CA PHE A 251 -7.26 -9.30 14.81
C PHE A 251 -8.39 -8.30 14.44
N PRO A 252 -8.43 -7.81 13.19
CA PRO A 252 -9.51 -6.94 12.74
C PRO A 252 -10.83 -7.73 12.65
N LYS A 253 -11.78 -7.44 13.54
CA LYS A 253 -13.11 -8.09 13.56
C LYS A 253 -14.14 -7.45 12.60
N ASP A 254 -13.74 -6.48 11.79
CA ASP A 254 -14.59 -5.88 10.75
C ASP A 254 -14.86 -6.87 9.59
N ILE A 255 -16.06 -6.86 9.01
CA ILE A 255 -16.42 -7.66 7.82
C ILE A 255 -16.87 -6.72 6.67
N PRO A 256 -16.20 -6.73 5.50
CA PRO A 256 -15.02 -7.53 5.16
C PRO A 256 -13.79 -7.09 5.98
N ILE A 257 -12.87 -8.04 6.22
CA ILE A 257 -11.64 -7.78 6.97
C ILE A 257 -10.86 -6.63 6.35
N LYS A 258 -10.59 -5.62 7.18
CA LYS A 258 -9.75 -4.49 6.83
C LYS A 258 -8.28 -4.89 6.83
N THR A 259 -7.55 -4.37 5.86
CA THR A 259 -6.08 -4.44 5.85
C THR A 259 -5.49 -3.55 6.94
N MET A 260 -4.31 -3.94 7.41
CA MET A 260 -3.46 -3.10 8.24
C MET A 260 -2.68 -2.17 7.31
N SER A 261 -2.72 -0.86 7.58
CA SER A 261 -1.99 0.15 6.82
C SER A 261 -1.05 0.92 7.74
N SER A 262 0.18 1.13 7.29
CA SER A 262 1.18 1.96 7.96
C SER A 262 1.86 2.87 6.94
N ILE A 263 1.80 4.17 7.19
CA ILE A 263 2.40 5.19 6.35
C ILE A 263 3.76 5.57 6.95
N SER A 264 4.78 5.73 6.11
CA SER A 264 6.12 6.11 6.57
C SER A 264 6.10 7.45 7.33
N ASN A 265 6.93 7.57 8.36
CA ASN A 265 7.08 8.82 9.12
C ASN A 265 7.80 9.91 8.30
N GLU A 266 8.61 9.48 7.33
CA GLU A 266 9.45 10.31 6.51
C GLU A 266 8.91 10.44 5.08
N TYR A 267 9.39 11.47 4.40
CA TYR A 267 9.24 11.69 2.96
C TYR A 267 10.61 11.72 2.30
N GLY A 268 10.72 11.16 1.09
CA GLY A 268 11.77 11.51 0.14
C GLY A 268 11.41 12.78 -0.62
N TYR A 269 12.41 13.57 -1.02
CA TYR A 269 12.22 14.85 -1.70
C TYR A 269 12.95 14.86 -3.03
N TYR A 270 12.23 15.15 -4.11
CA TYR A 270 12.71 14.97 -5.47
C TYR A 270 12.44 16.17 -6.36
N GLN A 271 13.29 16.34 -7.35
CA GLN A 271 13.20 17.43 -8.30
C GLN A 271 11.88 17.36 -9.11
N PRO A 272 11.28 18.51 -9.45
CA PRO A 272 10.17 18.55 -10.38
C PRO A 272 10.52 17.94 -11.74
N GLY A 273 9.55 17.27 -12.38
CA GLY A 273 9.70 16.62 -13.68
C GLY A 273 10.25 15.18 -13.63
N GLN A 274 10.85 14.76 -12.51
CA GLN A 274 11.31 13.38 -12.34
C GLN A 274 10.13 12.40 -12.42
N THR A 275 10.23 11.39 -13.28
CA THR A 275 9.24 10.32 -13.37
C THR A 275 9.29 9.46 -12.11
N VAL A 276 8.14 9.21 -11.49
CA VAL A 276 8.06 8.39 -10.26
C VAL A 276 8.57 6.97 -10.52
N ALA A 277 8.36 6.41 -11.72
CA ALA A 277 8.86 5.07 -12.12
C ALA A 277 10.39 4.90 -12.01
N ASN A 278 11.17 6.00 -11.92
CA ASN A 278 12.62 5.96 -11.71
C ASN A 278 13.02 5.78 -10.24
N LEU A 279 12.04 5.80 -9.32
CA LEU A 279 12.20 5.46 -7.93
C LEU A 279 12.00 3.95 -7.72
N GLN A 280 12.57 3.43 -6.65
CA GLN A 280 12.37 2.06 -6.17
C GLN A 280 12.08 2.09 -4.68
N VAL A 281 11.25 1.17 -4.20
CA VAL A 281 11.09 0.95 -2.75
C VAL A 281 11.89 -0.29 -2.39
N LYS A 282 12.90 -0.13 -1.53
CA LYS A 282 13.69 -1.26 -1.03
C LYS A 282 13.33 -1.51 0.42
N LEU A 283 12.79 -2.69 0.70
CA LEU A 283 12.54 -3.15 2.06
C LEU A 283 13.87 -3.58 2.68
N THR A 284 14.19 -3.03 3.85
CA THR A 284 15.50 -3.19 4.50
C THR A 284 15.43 -3.84 5.87
N GLY A 285 14.22 -3.99 6.44
CA GLY A 285 14.04 -4.64 7.72
C GLY A 285 12.58 -4.86 8.06
N GLY A 286 12.36 -5.67 9.11
CA GLY A 286 11.04 -6.09 9.56
C GLY A 286 10.63 -7.45 8.99
N SER A 287 9.40 -7.83 9.29
CA SER A 287 8.82 -9.11 8.85
C SER A 287 7.31 -8.97 8.66
N ALA A 288 6.77 -9.68 7.68
CA ALA A 288 5.35 -9.94 7.54
C ALA A 288 5.15 -11.40 7.13
N TYR A 289 4.01 -12.00 7.47
CA TYR A 289 3.69 -13.38 7.09
C TYR A 289 4.79 -14.37 7.52
N ARG A 290 5.38 -14.17 8.70
CA ARG A 290 6.51 -14.93 9.28
C ARG A 290 7.83 -14.87 8.49
N LYS A 291 7.95 -13.96 7.52
CA LYS A 291 9.10 -13.87 6.62
C LYS A 291 9.72 -12.48 6.68
N LEU A 292 11.04 -12.44 6.53
CA LEU A 292 11.77 -11.19 6.52
C LEU A 292 11.41 -10.37 5.27
N LEU A 293 11.22 -9.07 5.49
CA LEU A 293 11.00 -8.11 4.41
C LEU A 293 12.35 -7.63 3.89
N SER A 294 12.81 -8.26 2.81
CA SER A 294 14.04 -7.90 2.11
C SER A 294 13.82 -8.05 0.61
N GLY A 295 13.93 -6.95 -0.13
CA GLY A 295 13.76 -6.95 -1.58
C GLY A 295 13.65 -5.55 -2.15
N VAL A 296 13.77 -5.46 -3.48
CA VAL A 296 13.64 -4.21 -4.24
C VAL A 296 12.38 -4.27 -5.07
N LEU A 297 11.48 -3.33 -4.84
CA LEU A 297 10.24 -3.16 -5.56
C LEU A 297 10.44 -2.10 -6.64
N SER A 298 10.44 -2.55 -7.89
CA SER A 298 10.35 -1.63 -9.02
C SER A 298 8.93 -1.08 -9.11
N LEU A 299 8.82 0.23 -9.33
CA LEU A 299 7.52 0.85 -9.51
C LEU A 299 7.01 0.57 -10.94
N PRO A 300 5.68 0.48 -11.13
CA PRO A 300 5.11 0.30 -12.45
C PRO A 300 5.50 1.46 -13.38
N SER A 301 5.56 1.15 -14.68
CA SER A 301 5.60 2.18 -15.73
C SER A 301 4.53 3.23 -15.45
N SER A 302 4.94 4.49 -15.34
CA SER A 302 4.10 5.56 -14.87
C SER A 302 4.35 6.83 -15.69
N THR A 303 3.27 7.50 -16.08
CA THR A 303 3.30 8.87 -16.61
C THR A 303 3.26 9.91 -15.49
N VAL A 304 3.27 9.49 -14.22
CA VAL A 304 3.29 10.39 -13.08
C VAL A 304 4.68 11.00 -12.95
N HIS A 305 4.74 12.30 -13.17
CA HIS A 305 5.91 13.13 -12.89
C HIS A 305 5.73 13.83 -11.55
N ILE A 306 6.81 13.91 -10.78
CA ILE A 306 6.85 14.66 -9.53
C ILE A 306 6.72 16.15 -9.87
N ALA A 307 5.69 16.81 -9.37
CA ALA A 307 5.45 18.22 -9.57
C ALA A 307 6.14 19.05 -8.48
N ARG A 308 6.46 20.31 -8.82
CA ARG A 308 6.84 21.31 -7.83
C ARG A 308 5.72 21.46 -6.81
N ASN A 309 6.07 21.46 -5.52
CA ASN A 309 5.11 21.49 -4.42
C ASN A 309 4.16 20.28 -4.41
N GLY A 310 4.41 19.21 -5.17
CA GLY A 310 3.55 18.03 -5.23
C GLY A 310 3.78 17.06 -4.07
N SER A 311 2.78 16.24 -3.75
CA SER A 311 2.84 15.21 -2.70
C SER A 311 2.27 13.90 -3.21
N TYR A 312 2.99 12.80 -3.00
CA TYR A 312 2.64 11.48 -3.53
C TYR A 312 2.83 10.39 -2.49
N THR A 313 1.97 9.36 -2.56
CA THR A 313 2.11 8.13 -1.78
C THR A 313 2.28 6.94 -2.73
N ILE A 314 3.37 6.20 -2.55
CA ILE A 314 3.56 4.87 -3.14
C ILE A 314 2.88 3.86 -2.21
N LYS A 315 1.84 3.20 -2.70
CA LYS A 315 1.17 2.12 -1.99
C LYS A 315 1.82 0.79 -2.33
N VAL A 316 2.16 0.04 -1.29
CA VAL A 316 2.75 -1.30 -1.39
C VAL A 316 1.90 -2.25 -0.57
N THR A 317 1.07 -3.05 -1.24
CA THR A 317 0.26 -4.09 -0.61
C THR A 317 1.04 -5.40 -0.61
N LEU A 318 1.50 -5.83 0.56
CA LEU A 318 2.21 -7.08 0.78
C LEU A 318 1.22 -8.25 0.81
N LEU A 319 1.46 -9.26 -0.03
CA LEU A 319 0.62 -10.44 -0.19
C LEU A 319 1.45 -11.71 0.04
N PRO A 320 0.92 -12.70 0.77
CA PRO A 320 1.61 -13.96 0.96
C PRO A 320 1.56 -14.82 -0.30
N ARG A 321 2.59 -15.62 -0.49
CA ARG A 321 2.67 -16.69 -1.49
C ARG A 321 2.63 -18.02 -0.74
N TYR A 322 1.85 -18.94 -1.26
CA TYR A 322 1.65 -20.25 -0.63
C TYR A 322 2.43 -21.33 -1.36
N LYS A 323 2.83 -22.34 -0.61
CA LYS A 323 3.48 -23.54 -1.13
C LYS A 323 2.43 -24.63 -1.34
N TYR A 324 2.51 -25.30 -2.47
CA TYR A 324 1.59 -26.33 -2.89
C TYR A 324 2.32 -27.66 -3.05
N LEU A 325 1.66 -28.74 -2.69
CA LEU A 325 2.04 -30.09 -3.05
C LEU A 325 1.52 -30.36 -4.46
N PHE A 326 2.41 -30.84 -5.34
CA PHE A 326 2.08 -31.22 -6.71
C PHE A 326 1.88 -32.73 -6.83
N SER A 327 1.14 -33.17 -7.85
CA SER A 327 0.84 -34.58 -8.10
C SER A 327 2.06 -35.47 -8.28
N ASP A 328 3.21 -34.89 -8.64
CA ASP A 328 4.50 -35.57 -8.76
C ASP A 328 5.29 -35.69 -7.44
N GLY A 329 4.70 -35.22 -6.33
CA GLY A 329 5.30 -35.28 -5.00
C GLY A 329 6.21 -34.11 -4.65
N THR A 330 6.50 -33.22 -5.60
CA THR A 330 7.29 -32.01 -5.35
C THR A 330 6.47 -30.93 -4.65
N THR A 331 7.15 -29.98 -4.00
CA THR A 331 6.51 -28.80 -3.40
C THR A 331 7.14 -27.51 -3.92
N ASP A 332 6.30 -26.53 -4.23
CA ASP A 332 6.74 -25.24 -4.76
C ASP A 332 5.61 -24.22 -4.72
N ILE A 333 5.90 -22.98 -5.10
CA ILE A 333 4.90 -21.94 -5.36
C ILE A 333 4.33 -22.07 -6.77
N LEU A 334 3.12 -21.56 -6.99
CA LEU A 334 2.44 -21.69 -8.29
C LEU A 334 3.16 -21.02 -9.46
N ALA A 335 3.93 -19.96 -9.22
CA ALA A 335 4.70 -19.30 -10.28
C ALA A 335 5.73 -20.23 -10.92
N ASN A 336 6.20 -21.23 -10.17
CA ASN A 336 7.18 -22.21 -10.64
C ASN A 336 6.53 -23.49 -11.15
N LYS A 337 5.19 -23.61 -11.14
CA LYS A 337 4.50 -24.89 -11.37
C LYS A 337 4.86 -25.57 -12.70
N GLY A 338 5.10 -24.81 -13.76
CA GLY A 338 5.26 -25.36 -15.11
C GLY A 338 4.04 -26.19 -15.51
N ALA A 339 4.25 -27.45 -15.90
CA ALA A 339 3.18 -28.39 -16.24
C ALA A 339 2.62 -29.17 -15.03
N ARG A 340 3.26 -29.06 -13.85
CA ARG A 340 2.88 -29.78 -12.63
C ARG A 340 1.49 -29.34 -12.16
N LYS A 341 0.71 -30.29 -11.61
CA LYS A 341 -0.66 -30.06 -11.15
C LYS A 341 -0.68 -29.93 -9.62
N PRO A 342 -1.06 -28.78 -9.06
CA PRO A 342 -1.20 -28.64 -7.61
C PRO A 342 -2.40 -29.47 -7.13
N ILE A 343 -2.25 -30.16 -6.01
CA ILE A 343 -3.29 -31.05 -5.45
C ILE A 343 -3.65 -30.70 -4.00
N ALA A 344 -2.73 -30.06 -3.28
CA ALA A 344 -2.93 -29.65 -1.89
C ALA A 344 -2.09 -28.43 -1.53
N LEU A 345 -2.49 -27.72 -0.47
CA LEU A 345 -1.71 -26.68 0.20
C LEU A 345 -0.78 -27.32 1.22
N VAL A 346 0.50 -26.94 1.22
CA VAL A 346 1.45 -27.41 2.22
C VAL A 346 1.19 -26.69 3.53
N VAL A 347 0.88 -27.46 4.57
CA VAL A 347 0.70 -27.00 5.94
C VAL A 347 2.02 -27.13 6.71
N ARG A 348 2.74 -28.23 6.49
CA ARG A 348 4.05 -28.50 7.08
C ARG A 348 4.98 -29.09 6.03
N ASP A 349 6.16 -28.51 5.89
CA ASP A 349 7.19 -29.03 4.98
C ASP A 349 7.66 -30.42 5.42
N ASN A 350 7.95 -31.28 4.44
CA ASN A 350 8.65 -32.53 4.67
C ASN A 350 10.12 -32.22 5.03
N ASN A 351 10.59 -32.77 6.16
CA ASN A 351 11.92 -32.52 6.71
C ASN A 351 12.98 -33.55 6.28
N GLY A 352 12.66 -34.40 5.31
CA GLY A 352 13.49 -35.52 4.84
C GLY A 352 13.11 -36.87 5.49
N THR A 353 12.30 -36.86 6.55
CA THR A 353 11.74 -38.10 7.11
C THR A 353 10.49 -38.50 6.29
N PRO A 354 10.34 -39.78 5.90
CA PRO A 354 9.18 -40.24 5.15
C PRO A 354 7.86 -39.82 5.81
N HIS A 355 6.96 -39.23 5.02
CA HIS A 355 5.64 -38.78 5.47
C HIS A 355 5.69 -37.77 6.64
N SER A 356 6.79 -37.03 6.77
CA SER A 356 6.87 -35.93 7.71
C SER A 356 6.23 -34.65 7.18
N GLY A 357 5.88 -34.54 5.89
CA GLY A 357 5.07 -33.43 5.40
C GLY A 357 3.62 -33.52 5.88
N LEU A 358 2.90 -32.39 5.85
CA LEU A 358 1.46 -32.34 5.97
C LEU A 358 0.90 -31.38 4.92
N ALA A 359 -0.07 -31.84 4.14
CA ALA A 359 -0.76 -31.02 3.17
C ALA A 359 -2.29 -31.21 3.29
N PHE A 360 -3.03 -30.19 2.86
CA PHE A 360 -4.49 -30.13 2.91
C PHE A 360 -5.07 -30.01 1.50
N ALA A 361 -6.04 -30.86 1.17
CA ALA A 361 -6.64 -30.96 -0.16
C ALA A 361 -7.19 -29.61 -0.65
N LEU A 362 -7.04 -29.33 -1.95
CA LEU A 362 -7.54 -28.10 -2.55
C LEU A 362 -9.07 -28.03 -2.63
N ASN A 363 -9.74 -29.18 -2.69
CA ASN A 363 -11.20 -29.26 -2.79
C ASN A 363 -11.75 -30.32 -1.85
N LYS A 364 -13.05 -30.23 -1.57
CA LYS A 364 -13.82 -31.26 -0.86
C LYS A 364 -13.72 -32.61 -1.60
N ALA A 365 -13.70 -33.70 -0.84
CA ALA A 365 -13.83 -35.05 -1.36
C ALA A 365 -15.29 -35.35 -1.75
N ASN A 366 -15.51 -36.49 -2.41
CA ASN A 366 -16.82 -36.94 -2.90
C ASN A 366 -17.45 -35.93 -3.87
N HIS A 367 -16.64 -35.27 -4.70
CA HIS A 367 -17.08 -34.23 -5.64
C HIS A 367 -17.85 -33.08 -4.96
N GLY A 368 -17.50 -32.79 -3.70
CA GLY A 368 -18.19 -31.76 -2.92
C GLY A 368 -19.61 -32.13 -2.50
N ASN A 369 -20.00 -33.41 -2.53
CA ASN A 369 -21.27 -33.86 -1.97
C ASN A 369 -21.17 -34.07 -0.46
N VAL A 370 -22.30 -33.85 0.23
CA VAL A 370 -22.45 -34.10 1.66
C VAL A 370 -22.20 -35.57 1.98
N VAL A 371 -21.56 -35.83 3.12
CA VAL A 371 -21.23 -37.16 3.62
C VAL A 371 -21.58 -37.27 5.09
N LYS A 372 -21.98 -38.47 5.50
CA LYS A 372 -22.13 -38.79 6.92
C LYS A 372 -20.78 -39.17 7.52
N TRP A 373 -20.59 -38.87 8.80
CA TRP A 373 -19.42 -39.37 9.52
C TRP A 373 -19.48 -40.90 9.61
N ARG A 374 -20.66 -41.42 9.93
CA ARG A 374 -21.02 -42.85 9.91
C ARG A 374 -22.47 -43.04 9.47
N ASN A 375 -22.79 -44.18 8.85
CA ASN A 375 -24.18 -44.54 8.59
C ASN A 375 -24.92 -45.02 9.86
N PRO A 376 -26.23 -44.72 10.00
CA PRO A 376 -27.01 -45.06 11.19
C PRO A 376 -26.89 -46.54 11.59
N GLY A 377 -26.81 -46.80 12.89
CA GLY A 377 -26.74 -48.13 13.47
C GLY A 377 -26.84 -48.08 14.98
N THR A 378 -26.61 -49.21 15.67
CA THR A 378 -26.55 -49.21 17.14
C THR A 378 -25.41 -48.32 17.60
N TYR A 379 -25.75 -47.29 18.36
CA TYR A 379 -24.77 -46.36 18.90
C TYR A 379 -23.87 -47.08 19.90
N SER A 380 -22.60 -47.12 19.53
CA SER A 380 -21.46 -47.52 20.34
C SER A 380 -20.32 -46.62 19.94
N ALA A 381 -19.30 -46.55 20.79
CA ALA A 381 -18.07 -45.87 20.41
C ALA A 381 -17.49 -46.53 19.16
N ASP A 382 -17.17 -45.73 18.15
CA ASP A 382 -16.47 -46.19 16.96
C ASP A 382 -14.96 -45.93 17.07
N ASN A 383 -14.50 -45.07 17.97
CA ASN A 383 -13.07 -44.87 18.23
C ASN A 383 -12.64 -45.59 19.53
N THR A 384 -11.54 -46.35 19.48
CA THR A 384 -10.90 -46.96 20.67
C THR A 384 -10.00 -45.99 21.43
N HIS A 385 -9.47 -44.99 20.72
CA HIS A 385 -8.59 -43.95 21.24
C HIS A 385 -9.17 -42.57 20.87
N GLN A 386 -8.91 -41.54 21.68
CA GLN A 386 -9.19 -40.14 21.32
C GLN A 386 -10.67 -39.80 21.14
N ARG A 387 -11.42 -40.03 22.22
CA ARG A 387 -12.78 -39.52 22.37
C ARG A 387 -12.71 -38.19 23.08
N ILE A 388 -13.17 -37.15 22.40
CA ILE A 388 -12.92 -35.77 22.79
C ILE A 388 -14.15 -35.21 23.49
N VAL A 389 -13.97 -34.75 24.73
CA VAL A 389 -15.04 -34.17 25.56
C VAL A 389 -15.25 -32.70 25.20
N THR A 390 -14.18 -31.93 25.12
CA THR A 390 -14.22 -30.51 24.79
C THR A 390 -13.37 -30.21 23.56
N SER A 391 -13.69 -29.13 22.84
CA SER A 391 -12.89 -28.76 21.68
C SER A 391 -11.43 -28.47 22.01
N LYS A 392 -11.16 -27.99 23.23
CA LYS A 392 -9.81 -27.74 23.74
C LYS A 392 -8.98 -29.02 23.81
N ASP A 393 -9.60 -30.14 24.19
CA ASP A 393 -8.92 -31.43 24.23
C ASP A 393 -8.58 -31.93 22.82
N GLY A 394 -9.46 -31.65 21.84
CA GLY A 394 -9.27 -32.00 20.44
C GLY A 394 -8.34 -31.06 19.67
N ALA A 395 -8.13 -29.83 20.15
CA ALA A 395 -7.38 -28.77 19.46
C ALA A 395 -5.93 -29.12 19.12
N ASN A 396 -5.33 -30.02 19.88
CA ASN A 396 -3.94 -30.49 19.66
C ASN A 396 -3.88 -31.92 19.13
N ASP A 397 -5.03 -32.52 18.81
CA ASP A 397 -5.08 -33.89 18.30
C ASP A 397 -4.65 -33.93 16.84
N MET A 398 -3.56 -34.63 16.55
CA MET A 398 -2.98 -34.78 15.20
C MET A 398 -3.07 -36.23 14.69
N ASN A 399 -4.13 -36.98 15.03
CA ASN A 399 -4.22 -38.43 14.76
C ASN A 399 -5.23 -38.82 13.67
N GLY A 400 -5.65 -37.89 12.81
CA GLY A 400 -6.57 -38.19 11.70
C GLY A 400 -6.14 -39.38 10.84
N TYR A 401 -4.83 -39.50 10.56
CA TYR A 401 -4.28 -40.63 9.80
C TYR A 401 -4.55 -41.98 10.48
N ASN A 402 -4.23 -42.10 11.78
CA ASN A 402 -4.41 -43.34 12.52
C ASN A 402 -5.88 -43.71 12.66
N ILE A 403 -6.75 -42.74 12.94
CA ILE A 403 -8.19 -43.00 13.06
C ILE A 403 -8.77 -43.48 11.70
N THR A 404 -8.23 -42.99 10.59
CA THR A 404 -8.68 -43.39 9.25
C THR A 404 -8.13 -44.77 8.83
N TRP A 405 -6.84 -45.03 9.06
CA TRP A 405 -6.13 -46.16 8.45
C TRP A 405 -5.71 -47.29 9.39
N ASN A 406 -5.74 -47.07 10.70
CA ASN A 406 -5.30 -48.06 11.68
C ASN A 406 -6.51 -48.78 12.31
N ALA A 407 -6.66 -50.07 12.02
CA ALA A 407 -7.72 -50.91 12.58
C ALA A 407 -7.77 -50.92 14.11
N ALA A 408 -6.63 -50.72 14.79
CA ALA A 408 -6.58 -50.64 16.25
C ALA A 408 -7.28 -49.40 16.82
N TYR A 409 -7.56 -48.39 15.99
CA TYR A 409 -8.27 -47.17 16.36
C TYR A 409 -9.80 -47.30 16.25
N ASP A 410 -10.30 -48.42 15.72
CA ASP A 410 -11.72 -48.73 15.60
C ASP A 410 -12.14 -49.85 16.57
N THR A 411 -13.30 -49.70 17.21
CA THR A 411 -13.76 -50.66 18.23
C THR A 411 -14.16 -52.02 17.65
N SER A 412 -14.44 -52.08 16.36
CA SER A 412 -14.76 -53.29 15.61
C SER A 412 -13.55 -53.84 14.85
N GLY A 413 -12.36 -53.26 15.01
CA GLY A 413 -11.14 -53.67 14.31
C GLY A 413 -11.16 -53.36 12.80
N LYS A 414 -11.98 -52.41 12.35
CA LYS A 414 -12.11 -52.03 10.95
C LYS A 414 -11.17 -50.89 10.57
N ILE A 415 -10.71 -50.88 9.33
CA ILE A 415 -10.03 -49.72 8.73
C ILE A 415 -11.10 -48.81 8.13
N LYS A 416 -11.39 -47.67 8.78
CA LYS A 416 -12.50 -46.79 8.37
C LYS A 416 -12.36 -46.27 6.94
N GLY A 417 -11.13 -46.01 6.49
CA GLY A 417 -10.84 -45.61 5.11
C GLY A 417 -11.30 -46.64 4.06
N ASN A 418 -11.42 -47.92 4.41
CA ASN A 418 -11.90 -48.97 3.49
C ASN A 418 -13.44 -49.19 3.55
N GLU A 419 -14.16 -48.46 4.41
CA GLU A 419 -15.54 -48.78 4.77
C GLU A 419 -16.53 -47.76 4.18
N LYS A 420 -16.70 -47.74 2.86
CA LYS A 420 -17.59 -46.80 2.16
C LYS A 420 -19.00 -46.73 2.74
N THR A 421 -19.58 -47.88 3.04
CA THR A 421 -20.97 -47.97 3.54
C THR A 421 -21.08 -47.63 5.01
N LEU A 422 -20.07 -47.92 5.85
CA LEU A 422 -20.18 -47.68 7.28
C LEU A 422 -19.64 -46.29 7.67
N PHE A 423 -18.52 -45.88 7.08
CA PHE A 423 -17.77 -44.67 7.39
C PHE A 423 -17.52 -43.81 6.12
N PRO A 424 -18.58 -43.27 5.48
CA PRO A 424 -18.43 -42.62 4.18
C PRO A 424 -17.48 -41.41 4.19
N ALA A 425 -17.49 -40.56 5.23
CA ALA A 425 -16.55 -39.43 5.32
C ALA A 425 -15.07 -39.88 5.31
N PHE A 426 -14.75 -40.96 6.01
CA PHE A 426 -13.40 -41.53 6.06
C PHE A 426 -13.00 -42.16 4.73
N TYR A 427 -13.93 -42.90 4.11
CA TYR A 427 -13.69 -43.50 2.80
C TYR A 427 -13.41 -42.45 1.73
N TYR A 428 -14.29 -41.45 1.60
CA TYR A 428 -14.12 -40.44 0.55
C TYR A 428 -12.88 -39.55 0.77
N ALA A 429 -12.56 -39.20 2.03
CA ALA A 429 -11.30 -38.52 2.31
C ALA A 429 -10.09 -39.42 2.04
N GLY A 430 -10.20 -40.71 2.37
CA GLY A 430 -9.14 -41.71 2.21
C GLY A 430 -8.77 -42.03 0.76
N HIS A 431 -9.76 -41.97 -0.12
CA HIS A 431 -9.66 -42.30 -1.55
C HIS A 431 -9.69 -41.04 -2.44
N TYR A 432 -9.26 -39.89 -1.91
CA TYR A 432 -9.26 -38.63 -2.67
C TYR A 432 -8.29 -38.66 -3.88
N ASP A 433 -7.25 -39.48 -3.83
CA ASP A 433 -6.36 -39.76 -4.96
C ASP A 433 -7.08 -40.41 -6.15
N GLU A 434 -8.05 -41.30 -5.91
CA GLU A 434 -8.87 -41.90 -6.97
C GLU A 434 -9.73 -40.84 -7.67
N GLU A 435 -10.29 -39.90 -6.90
CA GLU A 435 -11.06 -38.78 -7.44
C GLU A 435 -10.17 -37.85 -8.29
N LEU A 436 -8.97 -37.51 -7.81
CA LEU A 436 -8.00 -36.73 -8.57
C LEU A 436 -7.59 -37.44 -9.88
N ALA A 437 -7.35 -38.75 -9.82
CA ALA A 437 -7.02 -39.55 -11.00
C ALA A 437 -8.16 -39.55 -12.03
N ALA A 438 -9.42 -39.68 -11.58
CA ALA A 438 -10.60 -39.59 -12.43
C ALA A 438 -10.77 -38.20 -13.08
N GLN A 439 -10.28 -37.14 -12.43
CA GLN A 439 -10.23 -35.77 -12.95
C GLN A 439 -9.01 -35.49 -13.85
N GLY A 440 -8.21 -36.51 -14.17
CA GLY A 440 -7.03 -36.39 -15.02
C GLY A 440 -5.79 -35.85 -14.31
N VAL A 441 -5.74 -35.93 -12.97
CA VAL A 441 -4.60 -35.56 -12.13
C VAL A 441 -4.11 -36.78 -11.32
N PRO A 442 -3.57 -37.83 -11.98
CA PRO A 442 -3.07 -38.98 -11.26
C PRO A 442 -1.88 -38.62 -10.37
N ILE A 443 -1.83 -39.22 -9.18
CA ILE A 443 -0.67 -39.12 -8.29
C ILE A 443 0.47 -39.94 -8.86
N THR A 444 1.61 -39.30 -9.11
CA THR A 444 2.83 -39.94 -9.63
C THR A 444 4.00 -39.86 -8.64
N GLY A 445 3.92 -38.98 -7.64
CA GLY A 445 4.94 -38.87 -6.58
C GLY A 445 4.87 -40.01 -5.57
N SER A 446 5.95 -40.76 -5.44
CA SER A 446 6.02 -41.92 -4.54
C SER A 446 6.12 -41.56 -3.06
N ASN A 447 6.42 -40.30 -2.72
CA ASN A 447 6.48 -39.82 -1.35
C ASN A 447 5.10 -39.44 -0.78
N ILE A 448 4.10 -39.23 -1.65
CA ILE A 448 2.73 -38.91 -1.22
C ILE A 448 2.13 -40.16 -0.56
N GLY A 449 1.75 -40.01 0.71
CA GLY A 449 1.11 -41.06 1.49
C GLY A 449 -0.38 -41.21 1.18
N LYS A 450 -1.06 -42.05 1.96
CA LYS A 450 -2.52 -42.19 1.86
C LYS A 450 -3.20 -40.92 2.33
N TRP A 451 -4.20 -40.46 1.60
CA TRP A 451 -5.09 -39.40 2.04
C TRP A 451 -5.93 -39.87 3.22
N TYR A 452 -6.44 -38.96 4.05
CA TYR A 452 -7.21 -39.32 5.23
C TYR A 452 -8.10 -38.16 5.71
N LEU A 453 -9.07 -38.49 6.58
CA LEU A 453 -9.88 -37.48 7.26
C LEU A 453 -9.08 -36.91 8.43
N GLY A 454 -8.83 -35.60 8.42
CA GLY A 454 -8.01 -34.97 9.45
C GLY A 454 -8.69 -34.88 10.82
N SER A 455 -7.90 -34.91 11.89
CA SER A 455 -8.35 -34.56 13.24
C SER A 455 -8.41 -33.03 13.43
N MET A 456 -9.03 -32.58 14.52
CA MET A 456 -9.24 -31.15 14.78
C MET A 456 -7.92 -30.35 14.90
N GLY A 457 -6.87 -30.92 15.46
CA GLY A 457 -5.56 -30.26 15.52
C GLY A 457 -4.94 -30.04 14.14
N GLU A 458 -5.16 -30.94 13.18
CA GLU A 458 -4.66 -30.77 11.81
C GLU A 458 -5.37 -29.62 11.09
N TRP A 459 -6.67 -29.45 11.35
CA TRP A 459 -7.43 -28.28 10.92
C TRP A 459 -6.91 -26.99 11.55
N PHE A 460 -6.65 -26.98 12.86
CA PHE A 460 -6.10 -25.79 13.53
C PHE A 460 -4.70 -25.44 13.05
N GLU A 461 -3.83 -26.42 12.80
CA GLU A 461 -2.51 -26.18 12.22
C GLU A 461 -2.61 -25.63 10.79
N MET A 462 -3.54 -26.15 9.98
CA MET A 462 -3.81 -25.62 8.63
C MET A 462 -4.26 -24.14 8.69
N LEU A 463 -5.24 -23.81 9.53
CA LEU A 463 -5.75 -22.44 9.67
C LEU A 463 -4.66 -21.50 10.19
N LYS A 464 -3.88 -21.95 11.17
CA LYS A 464 -2.73 -21.24 11.70
C LYS A 464 -1.73 -20.90 10.61
N VAL A 465 -1.35 -21.88 9.79
CA VAL A 465 -0.33 -21.71 8.75
C VAL A 465 -0.84 -20.83 7.62
N LEU A 466 -2.02 -21.13 7.08
CA LEU A 466 -2.53 -20.41 5.92
C LEU A 466 -3.04 -19.01 6.27
N GLY A 467 -3.57 -18.83 7.47
CA GLY A 467 -4.11 -17.57 7.99
C GLY A 467 -3.12 -16.70 8.74
N TYR A 468 -1.89 -17.18 8.98
CA TYR A 468 -0.88 -16.50 9.81
C TYR A 468 -1.42 -16.06 11.17
N VAL A 469 -2.21 -16.92 11.81
CA VAL A 469 -2.98 -16.62 13.03
C VAL A 469 -2.08 -16.18 14.19
N ASP A 470 -0.86 -16.71 14.26
CA ASP A 470 0.15 -16.36 15.27
C ASP A 470 0.78 -14.97 15.11
N GLU A 471 0.52 -14.26 14.01
CA GLU A 471 0.90 -12.84 13.87
C GLU A 471 -0.07 -11.93 14.64
N PHE A 472 -1.18 -12.48 15.18
CA PHE A 472 -2.17 -11.76 15.98
C PHE A 472 -2.17 -12.25 17.43
N GLU A 473 -2.40 -11.34 18.37
CA GLU A 473 -2.41 -11.66 19.80
C GLU A 473 -3.68 -12.37 20.28
N ASP A 474 -4.81 -12.15 19.60
CA ASP A 474 -6.16 -12.53 20.01
C ASP A 474 -6.92 -13.28 18.92
N ALA A 475 -6.20 -13.90 17.97
CA ALA A 475 -6.84 -14.70 16.93
C ALA A 475 -7.28 -16.09 17.43
N TYR A 476 -6.92 -16.47 18.65
CA TYR A 476 -7.51 -17.61 19.36
C TYR A 476 -8.37 -17.10 20.51
N GLU A 477 -9.64 -17.53 20.57
CA GLU A 477 -10.57 -17.18 21.64
C GLU A 477 -11.23 -18.46 22.19
N GLU A 478 -11.24 -18.64 23.50
CA GLU A 478 -11.93 -19.74 24.17
C GLU A 478 -13.22 -19.21 24.81
N SER A 479 -14.37 -19.76 24.43
CA SER A 479 -15.65 -19.42 25.07
C SER A 479 -15.79 -20.12 26.43
N TYR A 480 -16.75 -19.66 27.23
CA TYR A 480 -17.03 -20.20 28.56
C TYR A 480 -17.33 -21.72 28.59
N ASN A 481 -17.83 -22.30 27.49
CA ASN A 481 -18.07 -23.74 27.37
C ASN A 481 -16.89 -24.53 26.79
N GLY A 482 -15.69 -23.96 26.76
CA GLY A 482 -14.47 -24.62 26.27
C GLY A 482 -14.44 -24.79 24.75
N ARG A 483 -15.15 -23.94 24.00
CA ARG A 483 -15.08 -23.90 22.53
C ARG A 483 -13.96 -22.97 22.08
N VAL A 484 -13.08 -23.46 21.21
CA VAL A 484 -11.97 -22.68 20.65
C VAL A 484 -12.36 -22.11 19.28
N TYR A 485 -12.31 -20.79 19.16
CA TYR A 485 -12.49 -20.04 17.93
C TYR A 485 -11.12 -19.66 17.38
N VAL A 486 -10.94 -19.80 16.07
CA VAL A 486 -9.74 -19.39 15.33
C VAL A 486 -10.13 -18.35 14.30
N TYR A 487 -9.69 -17.11 14.50
CA TYR A 487 -9.89 -16.01 13.56
C TYR A 487 -8.81 -16.06 12.47
N THR A 488 -9.22 -16.00 11.20
CA THR A 488 -8.29 -16.06 10.06
C THR A 488 -8.62 -14.95 9.08
N PRO A 489 -7.63 -14.26 8.48
CA PRO A 489 -7.94 -13.24 7.49
C PRO A 489 -8.46 -13.89 6.20
N SER A 490 -9.78 -13.83 6.02
CA SER A 490 -10.50 -14.45 4.91
C SER A 490 -9.91 -14.19 3.52
N PRO A 491 -9.45 -12.98 3.17
CA PRO A 491 -8.86 -12.72 1.84
C PRO A 491 -7.62 -13.57 1.54
N ILE A 492 -6.77 -13.84 2.54
CA ILE A 492 -5.54 -14.61 2.32
C ILE A 492 -5.80 -16.12 2.28
N ILE A 493 -6.75 -16.62 3.08
CA ILE A 493 -7.23 -18.00 2.98
C ILE A 493 -7.81 -18.24 1.58
N LYS A 494 -8.71 -17.36 1.12
CA LYS A 494 -9.28 -17.43 -0.23
C LYS A 494 -8.21 -17.39 -1.31
N ARG A 495 -7.19 -16.54 -1.15
CA ARG A 495 -6.04 -16.49 -2.07
C ARG A 495 -5.33 -17.84 -2.14
N ALA A 496 -5.05 -18.47 -1.00
CA ALA A 496 -4.37 -19.77 -0.94
C ALA A 496 -5.07 -20.84 -1.78
N PHE A 497 -6.39 -20.97 -1.66
CA PHE A 497 -7.16 -21.97 -2.42
C PHE A 497 -7.39 -21.56 -3.87
N LYS A 498 -7.93 -20.35 -4.11
CA LYS A 498 -8.36 -19.91 -5.45
C LYS A 498 -7.22 -19.84 -6.45
N SER A 499 -6.01 -19.45 -6.02
CA SER A 499 -4.86 -19.37 -6.93
C SER A 499 -4.48 -20.72 -7.55
N ALA A 500 -4.78 -21.84 -6.88
CA ALA A 500 -4.54 -23.20 -7.38
C ALA A 500 -5.78 -23.87 -7.99
N GLY A 501 -6.90 -23.15 -8.14
CA GLY A 501 -8.17 -23.73 -8.61
C GLY A 501 -8.89 -24.57 -7.55
N GLY A 502 -8.58 -24.36 -6.27
CA GLY A 502 -9.29 -24.96 -5.14
C GLY A 502 -10.26 -23.99 -4.48
N GLU A 503 -10.98 -24.49 -3.49
CA GLU A 503 -11.85 -23.68 -2.64
C GLU A 503 -11.91 -24.16 -1.19
N LEU A 504 -12.14 -23.19 -0.30
CA LEU A 504 -12.62 -23.40 1.05
C LEU A 504 -13.77 -22.40 1.23
N THR A 505 -14.94 -22.91 1.63
CA THR A 505 -16.22 -22.20 1.61
C THR A 505 -16.83 -22.16 3.02
N ASP A 506 -17.92 -21.40 3.18
CA ASP A 506 -18.62 -21.30 4.47
C ASP A 506 -19.45 -22.57 4.69
N ASP A 507 -18.82 -23.62 5.22
CA ASP A 507 -19.41 -24.93 5.35
C ASP A 507 -18.94 -25.67 6.62
N SER A 508 -19.70 -26.71 6.98
CA SER A 508 -19.29 -27.67 8.01
C SER A 508 -18.43 -28.80 7.42
N HIS A 509 -17.25 -29.06 7.99
CA HIS A 509 -16.37 -30.15 7.56
C HIS A 509 -16.12 -31.16 8.67
N TRP A 510 -16.38 -32.43 8.42
CA TRP A 510 -16.10 -33.48 9.40
C TRP A 510 -14.62 -33.54 9.78
N THR A 511 -14.37 -33.83 11.04
CA THR A 511 -13.06 -34.29 11.53
C THR A 511 -13.13 -35.80 11.81
N ALA A 512 -11.97 -36.44 11.98
CA ALA A 512 -11.90 -37.85 12.38
C ALA A 512 -12.35 -38.11 13.82
N LEU A 513 -12.58 -37.07 14.64
CA LEU A 513 -12.78 -37.23 16.07
C LEU A 513 -14.23 -37.57 16.42
N GLU A 514 -14.39 -38.64 17.19
CA GLU A 514 -15.65 -38.96 17.85
C GLU A 514 -15.80 -38.10 19.12
N ALA A 515 -17.00 -37.56 19.34
CA ALA A 515 -17.28 -36.81 20.55
C ALA A 515 -17.64 -37.77 21.69
N TRP A 516 -17.13 -37.48 22.89
CA TRP A 516 -17.56 -38.20 24.07
C TRP A 516 -18.90 -37.62 24.55
N ASP A 517 -20.00 -38.31 24.22
CA ASP A 517 -21.32 -38.07 24.80
C ASP A 517 -21.87 -39.36 25.46
N SER A 518 -22.97 -39.26 26.23
CA SER A 518 -23.51 -40.39 26.99
C SER A 518 -23.97 -41.57 26.12
N ASN A 519 -24.17 -41.35 24.81
CA ASN A 519 -24.71 -42.34 23.89
C ASN A 519 -23.74 -42.69 22.75
N TYR A 520 -22.54 -42.11 22.69
CA TYR A 520 -21.62 -42.15 21.54
C TYR A 520 -22.32 -41.80 20.22
N GLY A 521 -23.22 -40.82 20.27
CA GLY A 521 -24.05 -40.41 19.14
C GLY A 521 -23.38 -39.40 18.23
N SER A 522 -22.36 -38.68 18.72
CA SER A 522 -21.86 -37.48 18.07
C SER A 522 -20.41 -37.59 17.57
N ALA A 523 -20.09 -36.81 16.54
CA ALA A 523 -18.75 -36.60 16.03
C ALA A 523 -18.46 -35.09 15.88
N TRP A 524 -17.18 -34.75 15.88
CA TRP A 524 -16.72 -33.37 15.75
C TRP A 524 -16.58 -32.96 14.29
N PHE A 525 -17.04 -31.75 13.96
CA PHE A 525 -16.81 -31.07 12.69
C PHE A 525 -16.29 -29.65 12.94
N MET A 526 -15.66 -29.08 11.92
CA MET A 526 -15.24 -27.68 11.86
C MET A 526 -16.31 -26.87 11.13
N GLU A 527 -16.83 -25.83 11.77
CA GLU A 527 -17.61 -24.80 11.09
C GLU A 527 -16.64 -23.75 10.54
N ILE A 528 -16.60 -23.61 9.22
CA ILE A 528 -15.75 -22.66 8.53
C ILE A 528 -16.58 -21.44 8.15
N GLU A 529 -16.18 -20.25 8.57
CA GLU A 529 -16.79 -18.99 8.14
C GLU A 529 -15.73 -18.09 7.51
N VAL A 530 -15.39 -18.32 6.24
CA VAL A 530 -14.38 -17.52 5.51
C VAL A 530 -15.01 -16.38 4.69
N ASN A 531 -16.33 -16.27 4.62
CA ASN A 531 -17.05 -15.16 3.97
C ASN A 531 -17.84 -14.34 4.98
N SER A 532 -18.56 -14.99 5.89
CA SER A 532 -19.52 -14.37 6.81
C SER A 532 -18.89 -13.82 8.10
N GLY A 533 -18.01 -14.57 8.76
CA GLY A 533 -17.45 -14.22 10.07
C GLY A 533 -15.92 -14.10 10.14
N SER A 534 -15.19 -14.69 9.20
CA SER A 534 -13.73 -14.81 9.21
C SER A 534 -13.16 -15.55 10.43
N TYR A 535 -13.90 -16.54 10.92
CA TYR A 535 -13.44 -17.42 11.99
C TYR A 535 -13.84 -18.87 11.72
N THR A 536 -13.26 -19.78 12.48
CA THR A 536 -13.54 -21.20 12.42
C THR A 536 -13.66 -21.73 13.83
N TYR A 537 -14.62 -22.61 14.07
CA TYR A 537 -14.80 -23.23 15.38
C TYR A 537 -15.31 -24.67 15.24
N PRO A 538 -14.94 -25.55 16.16
CA PRO A 538 -15.44 -26.91 16.19
C PRO A 538 -16.79 -27.01 16.89
N TYR A 539 -17.60 -27.97 16.47
CA TYR A 539 -18.86 -28.34 17.11
C TYR A 539 -19.07 -29.86 17.02
N ALA A 540 -19.76 -30.42 18.00
CA ALA A 540 -20.11 -31.84 18.03
C ALA A 540 -21.60 -32.02 17.73
N PHE A 541 -21.93 -32.91 16.81
CA PHE A 541 -23.32 -33.22 16.45
C PHE A 541 -23.46 -34.68 16.02
N SER A 542 -24.70 -35.14 15.87
CA SER A 542 -24.99 -36.55 15.55
C SER A 542 -24.20 -37.04 14.34
N LYS A 543 -23.50 -38.16 14.49
CA LYS A 543 -22.59 -38.73 13.48
C LYS A 543 -23.30 -39.31 12.25
N ASP A 544 -24.60 -39.55 12.37
CA ASP A 544 -25.47 -40.19 11.39
C ASP A 544 -26.53 -39.26 10.77
N ALA A 545 -26.66 -38.03 11.29
CA ALA A 545 -27.63 -37.05 10.86
C ALA A 545 -27.31 -36.52 9.46
N ASP A 546 -28.36 -36.40 8.65
CA ASP A 546 -28.33 -35.81 7.31
C ASP A 546 -29.00 -34.42 7.27
N THR A 547 -29.75 -34.06 8.32
CA THR A 547 -30.83 -33.04 8.20
C THR A 547 -30.56 -31.67 8.82
N TYR A 548 -29.51 -31.47 9.63
CA TYR A 548 -29.30 -30.18 10.32
C TYR A 548 -28.00 -29.46 9.96
N SER A 549 -27.16 -30.02 9.08
CA SER A 549 -26.04 -29.31 8.45
C SER A 549 -25.42 -30.21 7.39
N ASP A 550 -25.45 -29.76 6.15
CA ASP A 550 -24.73 -30.34 5.03
C ASP A 550 -23.23 -30.37 5.37
N LYS A 551 -22.72 -31.55 5.74
CA LYS A 551 -21.33 -31.74 6.17
C LYS A 551 -20.49 -32.41 5.09
N TYR A 552 -19.30 -31.86 4.87
CA TYR A 552 -18.38 -32.31 3.83
C TYR A 552 -17.16 -32.99 4.44
N ALA A 553 -16.44 -33.76 3.62
CA ALA A 553 -15.11 -34.23 3.94
C ALA A 553 -14.10 -33.48 3.07
N GLN A 554 -12.98 -33.07 3.66
CA GLN A 554 -11.83 -32.53 2.93
C GLN A 554 -10.57 -33.15 3.52
N ALA A 555 -9.72 -33.68 2.65
CA ALA A 555 -8.70 -34.63 3.04
C ALA A 555 -7.39 -33.95 3.43
N PHE A 556 -6.64 -34.62 4.29
CA PHE A 556 -5.23 -34.35 4.56
C PHE A 556 -4.38 -35.46 3.97
N VAL A 557 -3.10 -35.18 3.77
CA VAL A 557 -2.12 -36.17 3.33
C VAL A 557 -0.74 -35.88 3.93
N ASN A 558 -0.05 -36.93 4.33
CA ASN A 558 1.37 -36.85 4.68
C ASN A 558 2.22 -37.18 3.45
N PHE A 559 3.31 -36.46 3.23
CA PHE A 559 4.15 -36.59 2.03
C PHE A 559 5.64 -36.44 2.32
#